data_AF-A0AAR2L836-F1
#
_entry.id   AF-A0AAR2L836-F1
#
_cell.length_a   1.000
_cell.length_b   1.000
_cell.length_c   1.000
_cell.angle_alpha   90.00
_cell.angle_beta   90.00
_cell.angle_gamma   90.00
#
_symmetry.space_group_name_H-M   'P 1'
#
loop_
_entity.id
_entity.type
_entity.pdbx_description
1 polymer ?
#
loop_
_entity_poly.entity_id
_entity_poly.type
_entity_poly.pdbx_seq_one_letter_code
_entity_poly.pdbx_strand_id
1 'polypeptide(L)'
;MTAHFVLLLTALTEAATCLLVRRHIYVNVSLTWSDAQKYCRDNYEDLSTIDTEDENKNFAGAQINDFCWIGLSKRENETSFSQWSDGSKAELQKFKSGEPNNPKYEHCVATNNDEWYDAYCTTSRRFFCYKWVPELIMVQEKKKWEEALEYCRNYYTDLVSLTTEGELLVAKKKSVNAQTHSVWTGLYFLDGSWLWANNDSLGSDVSLPSCPAQFLRCGARKSGADHWENRDCEEKLNFICYQ
;
A
#
# COMPACT_ATOMS: atom_id res chain seq x y z
N MET A 1 -14.03 40.02 -8.42
CA MET A 1 -14.66 38.77 -7.95
C MET A 1 -14.74 37.85 -9.16
N THR A 2 -14.22 36.63 -9.23
CA THR A 2 -13.56 35.71 -8.29
C THR A 2 -13.07 34.58 -9.20
N ALA A 3 -11.76 34.35 -9.34
CA ALA A 3 -11.24 33.27 -10.19
C ALA A 3 -9.88 32.70 -9.70
N HIS A 4 -9.63 32.73 -8.39
CA HIS A 4 -8.37 32.21 -7.80
C HIS A 4 -8.57 31.11 -6.75
N PHE A 5 -9.81 30.65 -6.52
CA PHE A 5 -10.10 29.66 -5.46
C PHE A 5 -10.23 28.20 -5.94
N VAL A 6 -10.31 27.95 -7.27
CA VAL A 6 -10.54 26.59 -7.81
C VAL A 6 -9.23 25.83 -8.06
N LEU A 7 -8.12 26.53 -8.38
CA LEU A 7 -6.83 25.90 -8.70
C LEU A 7 -6.08 25.31 -7.48
N LEU A 8 -6.36 25.81 -6.28
CA LEU A 8 -5.71 25.33 -5.04
C LEU A 8 -6.28 23.98 -4.58
N LEU A 9 -7.56 23.71 -4.82
CA LEU A 9 -8.21 22.45 -4.43
C LEU A 9 -7.80 21.28 -5.33
N THR A 10 -7.60 21.51 -6.64
CA THR A 10 -7.15 20.46 -7.57
C THR A 10 -5.68 20.09 -7.36
N ALA A 11 -4.83 21.06 -7.01
CA ALA A 11 -3.42 20.80 -6.69
C ALA A 11 -3.25 20.01 -5.38
N LEU A 12 -4.11 20.23 -4.39
CA LEU A 12 -4.12 19.45 -3.15
C LEU A 12 -4.55 17.99 -3.38
N THR A 13 -5.46 17.74 -4.33
CA THR A 13 -5.87 16.37 -4.69
C THR A 13 -4.77 15.60 -5.43
N GLU A 14 -4.02 16.23 -6.32
CA GLU A 14 -2.90 15.58 -7.05
C GLU A 14 -1.69 15.30 -6.14
N ALA A 15 -1.40 16.19 -5.18
CA ALA A 15 -0.34 15.97 -4.18
C ALA A 15 -0.72 14.88 -3.15
N ALA A 16 -2.00 14.81 -2.74
CA ALA A 16 -2.47 13.80 -1.80
C ALA A 16 -2.45 12.38 -2.39
N THR A 17 -2.62 12.23 -3.71
CA THR A 17 -2.52 10.92 -4.38
C THR A 17 -1.09 10.37 -4.47
N CYS A 18 -0.05 11.19 -4.23
CA CYS A 18 1.35 10.73 -4.29
C CYS A 18 1.81 10.05 -2.99
N LEU A 19 0.99 10.07 -1.93
CA LEU A 19 1.33 9.53 -0.61
C LEU A 19 0.84 8.09 -0.40
N LEU A 20 -0.10 7.64 -1.23
CA LEU A 20 -0.77 6.37 -1.10
C LEU A 20 -0.51 5.51 -2.34
N VAL A 21 -0.19 4.25 -2.12
CA VAL A 21 -0.03 3.24 -3.17
C VAL A 21 -1.11 2.18 -3.04
N ARG A 22 -1.51 1.56 -4.16
CA ARG A 22 -2.43 0.43 -4.13
C ARG A 22 -1.72 -0.80 -3.61
N ARG A 23 -2.32 -1.45 -2.61
CA ARG A 23 -1.94 -2.79 -2.18
C ARG A 23 -2.98 -3.80 -2.61
N HIS A 24 -2.57 -4.76 -3.44
CA HIS A 24 -3.42 -5.85 -3.91
C HIS A 24 -3.55 -6.95 -2.85
N ILE A 25 -4.78 -7.36 -2.58
CA ILE A 25 -5.16 -8.35 -1.58
C ILE A 25 -5.84 -9.52 -2.29
N TYR A 26 -5.24 -10.71 -2.17
CA TYR A 26 -5.82 -11.94 -2.70
C TYR A 26 -6.98 -12.41 -1.82
N VAL A 27 -8.15 -12.64 -2.43
CA VAL A 27 -9.32 -13.19 -1.76
C VAL A 27 -9.59 -14.61 -2.25
N ASN A 28 -9.42 -15.58 -1.33
CA ASN A 28 -9.58 -17.00 -1.62
C ASN A 28 -11.06 -17.46 -1.55
N VAL A 29 -11.94 -16.75 -2.27
CA VAL A 29 -13.36 -17.08 -2.42
C VAL A 29 -13.72 -16.96 -3.89
N SER A 30 -14.46 -17.93 -4.44
CA SER A 30 -14.85 -17.91 -5.85
C SER A 30 -16.20 -17.23 -6.04
N LEU A 31 -16.23 -16.12 -6.78
CA LEU A 31 -17.42 -15.30 -7.05
C LEU A 31 -17.51 -14.90 -8.52
N THR A 32 -18.71 -14.52 -8.98
CA THR A 32 -18.86 -13.84 -10.28
C THR A 32 -18.15 -12.48 -10.24
N TRP A 33 -17.83 -11.89 -11.39
CA TRP A 33 -17.11 -10.61 -11.42
C TRP A 33 -17.86 -9.51 -10.66
N SER A 34 -19.18 -9.43 -10.83
CA SER A 34 -20.00 -8.42 -10.15
C SER A 34 -20.07 -8.65 -8.63
N ASP A 35 -20.18 -9.90 -8.19
CA ASP A 35 -20.19 -10.23 -6.75
C ASP A 35 -18.82 -10.00 -6.11
N ALA A 36 -17.73 -10.30 -6.83
CA ALA A 36 -16.36 -10.01 -6.41
C ALA A 36 -16.11 -8.50 -6.27
N GLN A 37 -16.58 -7.70 -7.23
CA GLN A 37 -16.52 -6.23 -7.15
C GLN A 37 -17.25 -5.71 -5.92
N LYS A 38 -18.48 -6.19 -5.70
CA LYS A 38 -19.26 -5.84 -4.51
C LYS A 38 -18.52 -6.20 -3.23
N TYR A 39 -17.99 -7.42 -3.15
CA TYR A 39 -17.20 -7.85 -2.00
C TYR A 39 -16.02 -6.91 -1.75
N CYS A 40 -15.28 -6.52 -2.79
CA CYS A 40 -14.15 -5.61 -2.64
C CYS A 40 -14.59 -4.23 -2.16
N ARG A 41 -15.70 -3.68 -2.64
CA ARG A 41 -16.23 -2.39 -2.17
C ARG A 41 -16.78 -2.44 -0.75
N ASP A 42 -17.27 -3.59 -0.32
CA ASP A 42 -17.80 -3.79 1.03
C ASP A 42 -16.69 -3.98 2.08
N ASN A 43 -15.49 -4.45 1.67
CA ASN A 43 -14.40 -4.84 2.60
C ASN A 43 -13.07 -4.09 2.38
N TYR A 44 -12.90 -3.45 1.22
CA TYR A 44 -11.71 -2.75 0.75
C TYR A 44 -12.15 -1.55 -0.12
N GLU A 45 -11.38 -1.19 -1.15
CA GLU A 45 -11.75 -0.08 -2.07
C GLU A 45 -12.52 -0.58 -3.30
N ASP A 46 -11.88 -1.41 -4.14
CA ASP A 46 -12.50 -2.02 -5.32
C ASP A 46 -11.68 -3.27 -5.74
N LEU A 47 -12.08 -3.95 -6.82
CA LEU A 47 -11.24 -4.94 -7.51
C LEU A 47 -9.94 -4.29 -7.97
N SER A 48 -8.85 -5.05 -7.96
CA SER A 48 -7.51 -4.58 -8.32
C SER A 48 -7.47 -3.87 -9.66
N THR A 49 -7.07 -2.60 -9.60
CA THR A 49 -6.69 -1.77 -10.75
C THR A 49 -5.18 -1.83 -10.96
N ILE A 50 -4.74 -1.98 -12.21
CA ILE A 50 -3.31 -2.11 -12.55
C ILE A 50 -2.96 -1.03 -13.57
N ASP A 51 -2.50 0.12 -13.09
CA ASP A 51 -2.22 1.28 -13.93
C ASP A 51 -0.71 1.43 -14.23
N THR A 52 0.14 0.72 -13.48
CA THR A 52 1.60 0.74 -13.69
C THR A 52 2.19 -0.66 -13.82
N GLU A 53 3.36 -0.77 -14.46
CA GLU A 53 4.09 -2.04 -14.53
C GLU A 53 4.53 -2.54 -13.16
N ASP A 54 4.79 -1.65 -12.19
CA ASP A 54 5.24 -2.01 -10.86
C ASP A 54 4.09 -2.54 -9.98
N GLU A 55 2.87 -2.02 -10.12
CA GLU A 55 1.66 -2.63 -9.52
C GLU A 55 1.46 -4.06 -10.04
N ASN A 56 1.72 -4.30 -11.33
CA ASN A 56 1.62 -5.64 -11.92
C ASN A 56 2.64 -6.63 -11.35
N LYS A 57 3.77 -6.19 -10.80
CA LYS A 57 4.75 -7.06 -10.12
C LYS A 57 4.34 -7.40 -8.70
N ASN A 58 3.35 -6.71 -8.12
CA ASN A 58 2.91 -6.89 -6.74
C ASN A 58 1.87 -8.01 -6.54
N PHE A 59 1.42 -8.70 -7.61
CA PHE A 59 0.70 -9.98 -7.49
C PHE A 59 1.61 -11.13 -7.00
N ALA A 60 2.93 -10.89 -6.92
CA ALA A 60 4.00 -11.83 -6.64
C ALA A 60 3.99 -12.53 -5.25
N GLY A 61 2.92 -12.40 -4.46
CA GLY A 61 2.75 -13.19 -3.24
C GLY A 61 2.18 -14.58 -3.48
N ALA A 62 1.67 -14.84 -4.67
CA ALA A 62 0.89 -16.03 -4.92
C ALA A 62 1.15 -16.50 -6.35
N GLN A 63 2.03 -17.49 -6.51
CA GLN A 63 2.03 -18.37 -7.68
C GLN A 63 0.70 -19.12 -7.70
N ILE A 64 -0.37 -18.38 -8.02
CA ILE A 64 -1.70 -18.92 -8.15
C ILE A 64 -1.74 -19.43 -9.57
N ASN A 65 -1.61 -20.75 -9.71
CA ASN A 65 -1.92 -21.44 -10.96
C ASN A 65 -3.45 -21.46 -11.18
N ASP A 66 -4.10 -20.30 -11.08
CA ASP A 66 -5.53 -20.09 -11.23
C ASP A 66 -5.78 -18.67 -11.77
N PHE A 67 -6.90 -18.49 -12.44
CA PHE A 67 -7.30 -17.22 -13.01
C PHE A 67 -8.09 -16.43 -11.98
N CYS A 68 -7.67 -15.19 -11.72
CA CYS A 68 -8.28 -14.34 -10.70
C CYS A 68 -8.90 -13.08 -11.32
N TRP A 69 -10.07 -12.66 -10.86
CA TRP A 69 -10.67 -11.39 -11.31
C TRP A 69 -9.82 -10.19 -10.89
N ILE A 70 -9.77 -9.23 -11.81
CA ILE A 70 -9.27 -7.85 -11.61
C ILE A 70 -10.36 -6.86 -12.03
N GLY A 71 -10.15 -5.57 -11.78
CA GLY A 71 -11.17 -4.54 -11.97
C GLY A 71 -11.50 -4.20 -13.42
N LEU A 72 -10.78 -4.76 -14.39
CA LEU A 72 -10.98 -4.44 -15.80
C LEU A 72 -12.20 -5.20 -16.34
N SER A 73 -13.14 -4.43 -16.90
CA SER A 73 -14.34 -4.95 -17.54
C SER A 73 -14.79 -3.98 -18.64
N LYS A 74 -15.78 -4.40 -19.41
CA LYS A 74 -16.44 -3.54 -20.38
C LYS A 74 -17.93 -3.86 -20.44
N ARG A 75 -18.70 -2.96 -21.03
CA ARG A 75 -20.11 -3.18 -21.33
C ARG A 75 -20.28 -3.91 -22.65
N GLU A 76 -21.44 -4.53 -22.85
CA GLU A 76 -21.75 -5.28 -24.08
C GLU A 76 -21.65 -4.41 -25.35
N ASN A 77 -21.96 -3.12 -25.25
CA ASN A 77 -21.87 -2.18 -26.36
C ASN A 77 -20.48 -1.54 -26.54
N GLU A 78 -19.50 -1.89 -25.70
CA GLU A 78 -18.14 -1.36 -25.76
C GLU A 78 -17.21 -2.28 -26.54
N THR A 79 -16.40 -1.68 -27.41
CA THR A 79 -15.48 -2.42 -28.29
C THR A 79 -14.13 -2.67 -27.63
N SER A 80 -13.75 -1.89 -26.61
CA SER A 80 -12.47 -1.98 -25.91
C SER A 80 -12.62 -1.92 -24.38
N PHE A 81 -11.66 -2.52 -23.69
CA PHE A 81 -11.51 -2.44 -22.24
C PHE A 81 -10.81 -1.12 -21.87
N SER A 82 -11.60 -0.05 -21.68
CA SER A 82 -11.07 1.32 -21.58
C SER A 82 -11.07 1.92 -20.17
N GLN A 83 -11.78 1.29 -19.24
CA GLN A 83 -11.98 1.81 -17.88
C GLN A 83 -11.98 0.67 -16.86
N TRP A 84 -11.36 0.93 -15.71
CA TRP A 84 -11.37 0.04 -14.56
C TRP A 84 -12.63 0.24 -13.71
N SER A 85 -12.92 -0.73 -12.85
CA SER A 85 -14.08 -0.69 -11.96
C SER A 85 -14.08 0.48 -10.99
N ASP A 86 -12.90 1.00 -10.61
CA ASP A 86 -12.72 2.20 -9.79
C ASP A 86 -12.92 3.52 -10.56
N GLY A 87 -13.13 3.43 -11.88
CA GLY A 87 -13.32 4.57 -12.79
C GLY A 87 -12.04 5.09 -13.45
N SER A 88 -10.85 4.59 -13.08
CA SER A 88 -9.59 4.99 -13.71
C SER A 88 -9.52 4.52 -15.17
N LYS A 89 -8.69 5.19 -15.98
CA LYS A 89 -8.51 4.86 -17.39
C LYS A 89 -7.57 3.65 -17.53
N ALA A 90 -7.96 2.68 -18.35
CA ALA A 90 -7.13 1.52 -18.65
C ALA A 90 -6.14 1.82 -19.79
N GLU A 91 -5.12 2.64 -19.49
CA GLU A 91 -4.08 3.00 -20.46
C GLU A 91 -3.09 1.86 -20.71
N LEU A 92 -2.84 1.04 -19.69
CA LEU A 92 -2.04 -0.18 -19.79
C LEU A 92 -2.91 -1.34 -20.28
N GLN A 93 -2.41 -2.11 -21.25
CA GLN A 93 -3.08 -3.28 -21.81
C GLN A 93 -2.11 -4.46 -21.82
N LYS A 94 -2.30 -5.42 -20.90
CA LYS A 94 -1.41 -6.58 -20.70
C LYS A 94 -2.07 -7.92 -21.03
N PHE A 95 -2.94 -7.93 -22.03
CA PHE A 95 -3.52 -9.16 -22.55
C PHE A 95 -2.42 -10.11 -23.02
N LYS A 96 -2.58 -11.41 -22.72
CA LYS A 96 -1.72 -12.45 -23.28
C LYS A 96 -1.77 -12.37 -24.81
N SER A 97 -0.69 -12.75 -25.48
CA SER A 97 -0.72 -12.98 -26.93
C SER A 97 -1.89 -13.89 -27.32
N GLY A 98 -2.77 -13.39 -28.21
CA GLY A 98 -3.99 -14.07 -28.64
C GLY A 98 -5.26 -13.60 -27.91
N GLU A 99 -5.13 -12.83 -26.84
CA GLU A 99 -6.24 -12.22 -26.11
C GLU A 99 -6.42 -10.72 -26.46
N PRO A 100 -7.63 -10.15 -26.32
CA PRO A 100 -8.88 -10.84 -26.01
C PRO A 100 -9.37 -11.68 -27.18
N ASN A 101 -9.71 -12.95 -26.94
CA ASN A 101 -10.06 -13.91 -27.99
C ASN A 101 -11.57 -13.98 -28.27
N ASN A 102 -12.41 -13.55 -27.32
CA ASN A 102 -13.86 -13.59 -27.45
C ASN A 102 -14.55 -12.32 -26.92
N PRO A 103 -14.14 -11.12 -27.36
CA PRO A 103 -14.58 -9.84 -26.78
C PRO A 103 -16.06 -9.53 -26.99
N LYS A 104 -16.81 -10.34 -27.76
CA LYS A 104 -18.26 -10.21 -27.91
C LYS A 104 -19.04 -10.79 -26.75
N TYR A 105 -18.50 -11.79 -26.05
CA TYR A 105 -19.20 -12.48 -24.96
C TYR A 105 -18.42 -12.44 -23.64
N GLU A 106 -17.11 -12.27 -23.71
CA GLU A 106 -16.22 -12.19 -22.56
C GLU A 106 -15.93 -10.72 -22.25
N HIS A 107 -16.68 -10.18 -21.29
CA HIS A 107 -16.66 -8.74 -20.98
C HIS A 107 -15.92 -8.41 -19.68
N CYS A 108 -15.38 -9.40 -18.99
CA CYS A 108 -14.65 -9.23 -17.73
C CYS A 108 -13.24 -9.80 -17.87
N VAL A 109 -12.28 -9.26 -17.11
CA VAL A 109 -10.87 -9.64 -17.26
C VAL A 109 -10.36 -10.37 -16.03
N ALA A 110 -9.68 -11.49 -16.25
CA ALA A 110 -8.95 -12.21 -15.25
C ALA A 110 -7.44 -12.14 -15.52
N THR A 111 -6.64 -12.18 -14.45
CA THR A 111 -5.18 -12.30 -14.49
C THR A 111 -4.75 -13.72 -14.14
N ASN A 112 -3.69 -14.20 -14.80
CA ASN A 112 -2.96 -15.43 -14.46
C ASN A 112 -1.48 -15.23 -14.81
N ASN A 113 -0.60 -15.34 -13.81
CA ASN A 113 0.84 -15.09 -13.95
C ASN A 113 1.15 -13.79 -14.71
N ASP A 114 0.56 -12.68 -14.26
CA ASP A 114 0.77 -11.33 -14.79
C ASP A 114 0.27 -11.05 -16.22
N GLU A 115 -0.38 -12.02 -16.86
CA GLU A 115 -1.04 -11.89 -18.17
C GLU A 115 -2.56 -11.79 -18.01
N TRP A 116 -3.20 -10.98 -18.85
CA TRP A 116 -4.66 -10.76 -18.81
C TRP A 116 -5.41 -11.57 -19.88
N TYR A 117 -6.63 -11.97 -19.53
CA TYR A 117 -7.51 -12.79 -20.34
C TYR A 117 -8.94 -12.24 -20.21
N ASP A 118 -9.66 -12.07 -21.32
CA ASP A 118 -11.10 -11.90 -21.23
C ASP A 118 -11.75 -13.22 -20.78
N ALA A 119 -12.83 -13.10 -20.02
CA ALA A 119 -13.62 -14.22 -19.55
C ALA A 119 -15.09 -13.83 -19.38
N TYR A 120 -15.96 -14.84 -19.41
CA TYR A 120 -17.36 -14.67 -19.05
C TYR A 120 -17.50 -14.19 -17.60
N CYS A 121 -18.12 -13.02 -17.41
CA CYS A 121 -18.33 -12.38 -16.11
C CYS A 121 -19.07 -13.26 -15.08
N THR A 122 -19.87 -14.22 -15.56
CA THR A 122 -20.63 -15.17 -14.75
C THR A 122 -19.79 -16.33 -14.22
N THR A 123 -18.55 -16.48 -14.68
CA THR A 123 -17.63 -17.51 -14.17
C THR A 123 -17.29 -17.21 -12.72
N SER A 124 -17.37 -18.21 -11.85
CA SER A 124 -16.91 -18.07 -10.47
C SER A 124 -15.40 -18.19 -10.40
N ARG A 125 -14.71 -17.12 -10.00
CA ARG A 125 -13.25 -17.08 -9.85
C ARG A 125 -12.87 -16.40 -8.55
N ARG A 126 -11.68 -16.74 -8.07
CA ARG A 126 -11.01 -15.96 -7.02
C ARG A 126 -10.65 -14.60 -7.57
N PHE A 127 -10.28 -13.67 -6.70
CA PHE A 127 -10.12 -12.28 -7.13
C PHE A 127 -9.15 -11.53 -6.26
N PHE A 128 -8.68 -10.40 -6.80
CA PHE A 128 -7.87 -9.46 -6.05
C PHE A 128 -8.67 -8.18 -5.82
N CYS A 129 -8.71 -7.73 -4.58
CA CYS A 129 -9.12 -6.37 -4.24
C CYS A 129 -7.88 -5.49 -4.11
N TYR A 130 -8.04 -4.16 -4.11
CA TYR A 130 -7.01 -3.28 -3.61
C TYR A 130 -7.51 -2.43 -2.45
N LYS A 131 -6.54 -1.92 -1.68
CA LYS A 131 -6.75 -0.81 -0.75
C LYS A 131 -5.61 0.19 -0.85
N TRP A 132 -5.88 1.44 -0.50
CA TRP A 132 -4.85 2.46 -0.37
C TRP A 132 -4.04 2.24 0.90
N VAL A 133 -2.71 2.29 0.79
CA VAL A 133 -1.79 2.27 1.93
C VAL A 133 -0.71 3.33 1.75
N PRO A 134 -0.19 3.94 2.83
CA PRO A 134 0.92 4.87 2.71
C PRO A 134 2.17 4.24 2.09
N GLU A 135 2.86 5.00 1.25
CA GLU A 135 4.17 4.60 0.73
C GLU A 135 5.26 4.81 1.79
N LEU A 136 6.04 3.75 2.06
CA LEU A 136 7.12 3.78 3.04
C LEU A 136 8.49 3.81 2.37
N ILE A 137 9.34 4.74 2.78
CA ILE A 137 10.72 4.87 2.32
C ILE A 137 11.69 4.38 3.37
N MET A 138 12.52 3.41 3.01
CA MET A 138 13.63 2.94 3.86
C MET A 138 14.89 3.75 3.55
N VAL A 139 15.23 4.70 4.42
CA VAL A 139 16.41 5.56 4.27
C VAL A 139 17.67 4.86 4.79
N GLN A 140 18.69 4.76 3.94
CA GLN A 140 19.94 4.05 4.22
C GLN A 140 20.98 4.89 5.00
N GLU A 141 20.68 6.14 5.31
CA GLU A 141 21.50 6.97 6.20
C GLU A 141 21.40 6.50 7.66
N LYS A 142 22.45 6.73 8.45
CA LYS A 142 22.49 6.40 9.87
C LYS A 142 22.45 7.68 10.70
N LYS A 143 21.32 7.94 11.34
CA LYS A 143 21.05 9.20 12.06
C LYS A 143 20.53 8.92 13.46
N LYS A 144 20.73 9.89 14.36
CA LYS A 144 20.02 9.94 15.65
C LYS A 144 18.52 10.07 15.42
N TRP A 145 17.72 9.78 16.42
CA TRP A 145 16.26 9.81 16.26
C TRP A 145 15.74 11.18 15.81
N GLU A 146 16.16 12.27 16.46
CA GLU A 146 15.74 13.64 16.11
C GLU A 146 16.25 14.04 14.71
N GLU A 147 17.49 13.69 14.37
CA GLU A 147 18.08 13.94 13.05
C GLU A 147 17.33 13.17 11.94
N ALA A 148 16.86 11.96 12.24
CA ALA A 148 16.06 11.15 11.33
C ALA A 148 14.66 11.74 11.15
N LEU A 149 14.04 12.22 12.24
CA LEU A 149 12.76 12.93 12.21
C LEU A 149 12.83 14.17 11.31
N GLU A 150 13.83 15.01 11.54
CA GLU A 150 14.08 16.21 10.73
C GLU A 150 14.32 15.85 9.26
N TYR A 151 15.11 14.80 8.99
CA TYR A 151 15.35 14.34 7.63
C TYR A 151 14.04 13.94 6.93
N CYS A 152 13.21 13.11 7.57
CA CYS A 152 11.95 12.68 6.96
C CYS A 152 11.04 13.87 6.67
N ARG A 153 10.95 14.87 7.56
CA ARG A 153 10.10 16.06 7.36
C ARG A 153 10.63 17.03 6.30
N ASN A 154 11.94 17.01 6.05
CA ASN A 154 12.58 17.89 5.06
C ASN A 154 12.56 17.30 3.64
N TYR A 155 12.65 15.97 3.52
CA TYR A 155 12.79 15.29 2.22
C TYR A 155 11.57 14.44 1.84
N TYR A 156 10.71 14.12 2.80
CA TYR A 156 9.51 13.28 2.65
C TYR A 156 8.38 13.85 3.53
N THR A 157 7.47 13.01 4.03
CA THR A 157 6.36 13.45 4.90
C THR A 157 6.76 13.48 6.39
N ASP A 158 7.02 12.33 7.01
CA ASP A 158 7.41 12.23 8.43
C ASP A 158 8.04 10.85 8.71
N LEU A 159 8.60 10.63 9.91
CA LEU A 159 8.91 9.29 10.38
C LEU A 159 7.63 8.46 10.50
N VAL A 160 7.72 7.18 10.15
CA VAL A 160 6.55 6.32 10.04
C VAL A 160 5.87 6.03 11.39
N SER A 161 4.54 6.01 11.39
CA SER A 161 3.66 5.52 12.46
C SER A 161 3.02 4.20 12.02
N LEU A 162 3.56 3.07 12.46
CA LEU A 162 3.10 1.75 11.98
C LEU A 162 1.79 1.33 12.69
N THR A 163 0.67 1.97 12.32
CA THR A 163 -0.63 1.84 13.01
C THR A 163 -1.52 0.73 12.46
N THR A 164 -1.25 0.25 11.24
CA THR A 164 -1.99 -0.85 10.61
C THR A 164 -1.14 -2.10 10.38
N GLU A 165 -1.76 -3.28 10.38
CA GLU A 165 -1.10 -4.54 9.99
C GLU A 165 -0.45 -4.46 8.60
N GLY A 166 -1.06 -3.70 7.70
CA GLY A 166 -0.54 -3.47 6.35
C GLY A 166 0.83 -2.79 6.38
N GLU A 167 0.95 -1.68 7.10
CA GLU A 167 2.19 -0.93 7.24
C GLU A 167 3.25 -1.73 7.99
N LEU A 168 2.88 -2.45 9.05
CA LEU A 168 3.77 -3.35 9.79
C LEU A 168 4.42 -4.38 8.85
N LEU A 169 3.65 -5.00 7.96
CA LEU A 169 4.18 -5.96 6.98
C LEU A 169 5.11 -5.30 5.96
N VAL A 170 4.77 -4.11 5.45
CA VAL A 170 5.61 -3.38 4.48
C VAL A 170 6.93 -2.96 5.12
N ALA A 171 6.88 -2.38 6.31
CA ALA A 171 8.06 -1.97 7.07
C ALA A 171 8.97 -3.16 7.39
N LYS A 172 8.39 -4.33 7.75
CA LYS A 172 9.17 -5.57 7.95
C LYS A 172 9.92 -5.96 6.68
N LYS A 173 9.23 -6.03 5.54
CA LYS A 173 9.84 -6.42 4.25
C LYS A 173 10.94 -5.45 3.83
N LYS A 174 10.71 -4.13 3.96
CA LYS A 174 11.70 -3.11 3.57
C LYS A 174 12.91 -3.07 4.51
N SER A 175 12.71 -3.26 5.81
CA SER A 175 13.80 -3.23 6.80
C SER A 175 14.76 -4.43 6.74
N VAL A 176 14.42 -5.52 6.03
CA VAL A 176 15.38 -6.61 5.76
C VAL A 176 16.64 -6.10 5.07
N ASN A 177 16.51 -5.06 4.23
CA ASN A 177 17.61 -4.44 3.52
C ASN A 177 18.30 -3.31 4.31
N ALA A 178 18.00 -3.15 5.60
CA ALA A 178 18.65 -2.15 6.45
C ALA A 178 20.08 -2.60 6.81
N GLN A 179 20.99 -1.63 6.96
CA GLN A 179 22.37 -1.88 7.37
C GLN A 179 22.53 -1.96 8.90
N THR A 180 21.47 -1.68 9.64
CA THR A 180 21.43 -1.59 11.11
C THR A 180 20.51 -2.67 11.66
N HIS A 181 20.76 -3.14 12.88
CA HIS A 181 20.00 -4.24 13.49
C HIS A 181 18.54 -3.86 13.78
N SER A 182 18.28 -2.56 13.93
CA SER A 182 16.96 -1.96 14.12
C SER A 182 16.87 -0.66 13.33
N VAL A 183 15.64 -0.26 13.00
CA VAL A 183 15.35 0.97 12.26
C VAL A 183 14.49 1.91 13.08
N TRP A 184 14.74 3.22 12.99
CA TRP A 184 13.89 4.21 13.64
C TRP A 184 12.51 4.27 13.02
N THR A 185 11.55 4.56 13.90
CA THR A 185 10.16 4.90 13.59
C THR A 185 9.83 6.22 14.30
N GLY A 186 8.65 6.79 14.06
CA GLY A 186 8.22 8.02 14.73
C GLY A 186 7.87 7.85 16.21
N LEU A 187 8.07 6.67 16.80
CA LEU A 187 7.67 6.36 18.16
C LEU A 187 8.64 6.97 19.17
N TYR A 188 8.13 7.68 20.17
CA TYR A 188 8.95 8.26 21.24
C TYR A 188 8.17 8.31 22.55
N PHE A 189 8.89 8.34 23.67
CA PHE A 189 8.31 8.39 25.01
C PHE A 189 8.39 9.80 25.57
N LEU A 190 7.23 10.40 25.81
CA LEU A 190 7.09 11.73 26.41
C LEU A 190 5.95 11.75 27.42
N ASP A 191 6.19 12.43 28.54
CA ASP A 191 5.21 12.68 29.60
C ASP A 191 4.43 11.43 30.07
N GLY A 192 5.15 10.32 30.26
CA GLY A 192 4.56 9.09 30.79
C GLY A 192 3.86 8.20 29.74
N SER A 193 3.94 8.55 28.45
CA SER A 193 3.28 7.81 27.37
C SER A 193 4.15 7.66 26.13
N TRP A 194 3.91 6.59 25.36
CA TRP A 194 4.45 6.43 24.02
C TRP A 194 3.55 7.14 23.01
N LEU A 195 4.15 7.93 22.12
CA LEU A 195 3.46 8.75 21.15
C LEU A 195 4.12 8.61 19.78
N TRP A 196 3.35 8.81 18.71
CA TRP A 196 3.88 8.97 17.37
C TRP A 196 4.19 10.45 17.12
N ALA A 197 5.36 10.75 16.53
CA ALA A 197 5.81 12.12 16.25
C ALA A 197 4.90 12.88 15.28
N ASN A 198 4.15 12.15 14.45
CA ASN A 198 3.17 12.70 13.51
C ASN A 198 1.75 12.82 14.10
N ASN A 199 1.58 12.57 15.41
CA ASN A 199 0.32 12.60 16.16
C ASN A 199 -0.71 11.52 15.79
N ASP A 200 -0.32 10.46 15.10
CA ASP A 200 -1.22 9.33 14.91
C ASP A 200 -1.55 8.63 16.23
N SER A 201 -2.70 7.97 16.27
CA SER A 201 -3.10 7.19 17.44
C SER A 201 -2.17 6.01 17.67
N LEU A 202 -1.74 5.81 18.91
CA LEU A 202 -0.98 4.63 19.29
C LEU A 202 -1.87 3.39 19.13
N GLY A 203 -1.61 2.59 18.08
CA GLY A 203 -2.29 1.31 17.87
C GLY A 203 -2.02 0.30 19.00
N SER A 204 -2.82 -0.76 19.07
CA SER A 204 -2.76 -1.77 20.15
C SER A 204 -1.48 -2.63 20.16
N ASP A 205 -0.71 -2.63 19.08
CA ASP A 205 0.31 -3.65 18.82
C ASP A 205 1.73 -3.22 19.22
N VAL A 206 1.88 -2.06 19.88
CA VAL A 206 3.16 -1.55 20.37
C VAL A 206 3.47 -2.16 21.75
N SER A 207 4.26 -3.23 21.77
CA SER A 207 4.71 -3.89 22.99
C SER A 207 6.02 -3.27 23.52
N LEU A 208 5.92 -2.14 24.21
CA LEU A 208 7.05 -1.47 24.89
C LEU A 208 6.80 -1.26 26.40
N PRO A 209 7.85 -1.08 27.21
CA PRO A 209 7.70 -0.80 28.64
C PRO A 209 6.92 0.50 28.88
N SER A 210 5.99 0.49 29.84
CA SER A 210 5.22 1.69 30.20
C SER A 210 6.08 2.81 30.81
N CYS A 211 7.22 2.47 31.41
CA CYS A 211 8.18 3.40 31.99
C CYS A 211 9.59 3.02 31.57
N PRO A 212 10.04 3.40 30.35
CA PRO A 212 11.39 3.10 29.91
C PRO A 212 12.43 3.88 30.71
N ALA A 213 13.66 3.35 30.76
CA ALA A 213 14.80 4.06 31.33
C ALA A 213 15.01 5.42 30.62
N GLN A 214 15.57 6.39 31.34
CA GLN A 214 15.66 7.79 30.86
C GLN A 214 16.30 7.93 29.47
N PHE A 215 17.28 7.09 29.15
CA PHE A 215 17.98 7.11 27.86
C PHE A 215 17.27 6.28 26.78
N LEU A 216 16.40 5.32 27.13
CA LEU A 216 15.74 4.42 26.16
C LEU A 216 14.36 4.92 25.75
N ARG A 217 14.27 6.15 25.25
CA ARG A 217 12.98 6.83 24.99
C ARG A 217 12.58 6.94 23.53
N CYS A 218 13.37 6.36 22.62
CA CYS A 218 13.04 6.35 21.19
C CYS A 218 12.68 4.93 20.75
N GLY A 219 11.60 4.79 20.00
CA GLY A 219 11.07 3.51 19.55
C GLY A 219 11.61 3.14 18.18
N ALA A 220 12.20 1.96 18.11
CA ALA A 220 12.70 1.33 16.91
C ALA A 220 11.98 0.01 16.67
N ARG A 221 12.11 -0.50 15.45
CA ARG A 221 11.68 -1.85 15.10
C ARG A 221 12.86 -2.66 14.63
N LYS A 222 12.99 -3.90 15.12
CA LYS A 222 14.07 -4.79 14.71
C LYS A 222 13.96 -5.11 13.22
N SER A 223 15.08 -5.00 12.50
CA SER A 223 15.14 -5.18 11.05
C SER A 223 14.65 -6.59 10.65
N GLY A 224 13.64 -6.66 9.78
CA GLY A 224 13.06 -7.91 9.30
C GLY A 224 12.22 -8.70 10.33
N ALA A 225 11.96 -8.15 11.53
CA ALA A 225 11.23 -8.82 12.60
C ALA A 225 10.03 -8.01 13.10
N ASP A 226 9.08 -8.69 13.76
CA ASP A 226 7.90 -8.08 14.36
C ASP A 226 8.14 -7.75 15.84
N HIS A 227 9.26 -7.06 16.11
CA HIS A 227 9.69 -6.74 17.48
C HIS A 227 9.96 -5.25 17.64
N TRP A 228 9.27 -4.64 18.60
CA TRP A 228 9.49 -3.27 19.03
C TRP A 228 10.62 -3.21 20.05
N GLU A 229 11.47 -2.21 19.93
CA GLU A 229 12.58 -1.96 20.85
C GLU A 229 12.56 -0.50 21.28
N ASN A 230 12.70 -0.24 22.57
CA ASN A 230 13.04 1.09 23.06
C ASN A 230 14.57 1.21 23.12
N ARG A 231 15.11 2.23 22.48
CA ARG A 231 16.54 2.41 22.19
C ARG A 231 17.02 3.78 22.64
N ASP A 232 18.33 3.94 22.72
CA ASP A 232 18.94 5.23 23.02
C ASP A 232 18.81 6.15 21.80
N CYS A 233 18.16 7.30 21.98
CA CYS A 233 17.88 8.27 20.92
C CYS A 233 19.15 8.79 20.23
N GLU A 234 20.30 8.69 20.91
CA GLU A 234 21.61 9.09 20.41
C GLU A 234 22.26 8.03 19.50
N GLU A 235 21.68 6.83 19.41
CA GLU A 235 22.13 5.80 18.47
C GLU A 235 21.88 6.21 17.02
N LYS A 236 22.81 5.82 16.14
CA LYS A 236 22.70 6.08 14.70
C LYS A 236 22.14 4.85 13.98
N LEU A 237 20.84 4.88 13.71
CA LEU A 237 20.14 3.81 13.01
C LEU A 237 19.68 4.26 11.62
N ASN A 238 19.41 3.29 10.75
CA ASN A 238 18.60 3.57 9.57
C ASN A 238 17.15 3.83 9.99
N PHE A 239 16.33 4.40 9.11
CA PHE A 239 15.01 4.86 9.50
C PHE A 239 13.99 4.82 8.36
N ILE A 240 12.72 4.68 8.72
CA ILE A 240 11.61 4.59 7.76
C ILE A 240 10.80 5.88 7.80
N CYS A 241 10.67 6.53 6.64
CA CYS A 241 9.79 7.67 6.45
C CYS A 241 8.50 7.23 5.73
N TYR A 242 7.42 7.97 5.91
CA TYR A 242 6.40 8.09 4.88
C TYR A 242 6.97 8.87 3.70
N GLN A 243 6.65 8.48 2.47
CA GLN A 243 7.05 9.19 1.26
C GLN A 243 6.56 10.64 1.24
#